data_AF-A0A552CQB1-F1
#
_entry.id   AF-A0A552CQB1-F1
#
_cell.length_a   1.000
_cell.length_b   1.000
_cell.length_c   1.000
_cell.angle_alpha   90.00
_cell.angle_beta   90.00
_cell.angle_gamma   90.00
#
_symmetry.space_group_name_H-M   'P 1'
#
loop_
_entity.id
_entity.type
_entity.pdbx_description
1 polymer ?
#
loop_
_entity_poly.entity_id
_entity_poly.type
_entity_poly.pdbx_seq_one_letter_code
_entity_poly.pdbx_strand_id
1 'polypeptide(L)'
;MFRQPGLERDLASTLNNLGVAYRTQAQLGKEPVANLERAIDAYTEATTIRRQPGLERDLAGTLNNLGVAYRTQAQLGKEPVANLERAIANHTEAATTYRQPGLERDLAGTLNNLGVAYLTQAQLGKEPVANLERAIATFTEATTIRRQPGLERDLAVTLNNL
;
A
#
# COMPACT_ATOMS: atom_id res chain seq x y z
N MET A 1 -31.59 0.57 10.52
CA MET A 1 -31.50 1.02 9.11
C MET A 1 -30.58 0.05 8.39
N PHE A 2 -31.12 -0.88 7.61
CA PHE A 2 -30.31 -1.86 6.88
C PHE A 2 -29.61 -1.13 5.74
N ARG A 3 -28.28 -0.96 5.80
CA ARG A 3 -27.50 -0.55 4.63
C ARG A 3 -27.50 -1.72 3.65
N GLN A 4 -27.69 -1.42 2.37
CA GLN A 4 -27.70 -2.42 1.29
C GLN A 4 -26.25 -2.86 1.02
N PRO A 5 -25.89 -4.14 1.19
CA PRO A 5 -24.49 -4.60 1.09
C PRO A 5 -23.81 -4.28 -0.26
N GLY A 6 -24.57 -4.33 -1.36
CA GLY A 6 -24.05 -3.94 -2.68
C GLY A 6 -23.67 -2.46 -2.78
N LEU A 7 -24.51 -1.59 -2.22
CA LEU A 7 -24.26 -0.14 -2.22
C LEU A 7 -23.04 0.22 -1.36
N GLU A 8 -22.83 -0.48 -0.24
CA GLU A 8 -21.62 -0.28 0.59
C GLU A 8 -20.35 -0.67 -0.15
N ARG A 9 -20.35 -1.79 -0.87
CA ARG A 9 -19.21 -2.21 -1.70
C ARG A 9 -18.89 -1.20 -2.80
N ASP A 10 -19.91 -0.68 -3.48
CA ASP A 10 -19.74 0.33 -4.53
C ASP A 10 -19.24 1.66 -3.95
N LEU A 11 -19.72 2.05 -2.77
CA LEU A 11 -19.22 3.20 -2.04
C LEU A 11 -17.74 3.04 -1.69
N ALA A 12 -17.33 1.90 -1.14
CA ALA A 12 -15.92 1.64 -0.82
C ALA A 12 -15.01 1.70 -2.05
N SER A 13 -15.51 1.21 -3.19
CA SER A 13 -14.80 1.28 -4.48
C SER A 13 -14.65 2.72 -4.96
N THR A 14 -15.71 3.51 -4.84
CA THR A 14 -15.71 4.94 -5.17
C THR A 14 -14.75 5.71 -4.28
N LEU A 15 -14.78 5.48 -2.97
CA LEU A 15 -13.90 6.10 -1.99
C LEU A 15 -12.43 5.77 -2.23
N ASN A 16 -12.11 4.51 -2.56
CA ASN A 16 -10.74 4.14 -2.93
C ASN A 16 -10.27 4.88 -4.18
N ASN A 17 -11.12 5.00 -5.20
CA ASN A 17 -10.76 5.73 -6.42
C ASN A 17 -10.62 7.23 -6.17
N LEU A 18 -11.45 7.80 -5.29
CA LEU A 18 -11.32 9.18 -4.82
C LEU A 18 -9.97 9.39 -4.11
N GLY A 19 -9.57 8.46 -3.23
CA GLY A 19 -8.26 8.47 -2.60
C GLY A 19 -7.11 8.42 -3.60
N VAL A 20 -7.26 7.64 -4.69
CA VAL A 20 -6.27 7.59 -5.78
C VAL A 20 -6.18 8.94 -6.46
N ALA A 21 -7.30 9.56 -6.81
CA ALA A 21 -7.34 10.85 -7.48
C ALA A 21 -6.66 11.96 -6.65
N TYR A 22 -6.95 12.04 -5.34
CA TYR A 22 -6.31 13.00 -4.46
C TYR A 22 -4.80 12.74 -4.32
N ARG A 23 -4.38 11.48 -4.13
CA ARG A 23 -2.95 11.13 -4.07
C ARG A 23 -2.23 11.51 -5.37
N THR A 24 -2.86 11.31 -6.52
CA THR A 24 -2.31 11.73 -7.82
C THR A 24 -2.18 13.26 -7.90
N GLN A 25 -3.18 14.04 -7.46
CA GLN A 25 -3.04 15.50 -7.39
C GLN A 25 -1.89 15.94 -6.49
N ALA A 26 -1.71 15.29 -5.33
CA ALA A 26 -0.59 15.58 -4.45
C ALA A 26 0.76 15.29 -5.12
N GLN A 27 0.87 14.19 -5.86
CA GLN A 27 2.07 13.83 -6.62
C GLN A 27 2.39 14.82 -7.75
N LEU A 28 1.36 15.46 -8.31
CA LEU A 28 1.51 16.55 -9.29
C LEU A 28 1.81 17.92 -8.64
N GLY A 29 2.01 17.96 -7.32
CA GLY A 29 2.36 19.18 -6.59
C GLY A 29 1.19 20.10 -6.25
N LYS A 30 -0.05 19.71 -6.56
CA LYS A 30 -1.23 20.48 -6.18
C LYS A 30 -1.59 20.20 -4.72
N GLU A 31 -1.39 21.20 -3.85
CA GLU A 31 -1.70 21.13 -2.41
C GLU A 31 -1.31 19.78 -1.76
N PRO A 32 -0.03 19.37 -1.86
CA PRO A 32 0.36 17.98 -1.64
C PRO A 32 -0.01 17.42 -0.26
N VAL A 33 0.13 18.24 0.78
CA VAL A 33 -0.26 17.87 2.15
C VAL A 33 -1.76 17.66 2.26
N ALA A 34 -2.57 18.66 1.88
CA ALA A 34 -4.03 18.61 2.02
C ALA A 34 -4.65 17.50 1.16
N ASN A 35 -4.14 17.28 -0.05
CA ASN A 35 -4.61 16.19 -0.90
C ASN A 35 -4.19 14.81 -0.38
N LEU A 36 -3.04 14.66 0.27
CA LEU A 36 -2.72 13.40 0.95
C LEU A 36 -3.62 13.14 2.16
N GLU A 37 -3.97 14.17 2.93
CA GLU A 37 -4.93 14.06 4.04
C GLU A 37 -6.30 13.58 3.52
N ARG A 38 -6.84 14.22 2.48
CA ARG A 38 -8.08 13.79 1.83
C ARG A 38 -8.00 12.37 1.26
N ALA A 39 -6.84 11.98 0.72
CA ALA A 39 -6.64 10.63 0.23
C ALA A 39 -6.69 9.60 1.38
N ILE A 40 -6.02 9.90 2.49
CA ILE A 40 -6.00 9.06 3.69
C ILE A 40 -7.40 8.92 4.28
N ASP A 41 -8.17 10.00 4.36
CA ASP A 41 -9.56 9.96 4.85
C ASP A 41 -10.43 9.04 3.98
N ALA A 42 -10.37 9.22 2.65
CA ALA A 42 -11.14 8.40 1.71
C ALA A 42 -10.75 6.91 1.77
N TYR A 43 -9.45 6.60 1.81
CA TYR A 43 -9.00 5.21 1.99
C TYR A 43 -9.40 4.63 3.35
N THR A 44 -9.35 5.41 4.42
CA THR A 44 -9.72 4.97 5.78
C THR A 44 -11.20 4.62 5.85
N GLU A 45 -12.07 5.44 5.26
CA GLU A 45 -13.49 5.13 5.15
C GLU A 45 -13.72 3.85 4.31
N ALA A 46 -13.04 3.73 3.16
CA ALA A 46 -13.12 2.53 2.32
C ALA A 46 -12.66 1.26 3.06
N THR A 47 -11.57 1.30 3.85
CA THR A 47 -11.11 0.15 4.64
C THR A 47 -12.12 -0.24 5.71
N THR A 48 -12.78 0.73 6.35
CA THR A 48 -13.81 0.46 7.36
C THR A 48 -14.97 -0.34 6.76
N ILE A 49 -15.42 0.03 5.55
CA ILE A 49 -16.45 -0.73 4.83
C ILE A 49 -15.93 -2.12 4.42
N ARG A 50 -14.69 -2.21 3.91
CA ARG A 50 -14.10 -3.45 3.39
C ARG A 50 -13.65 -4.45 4.46
N ARG A 51 -13.76 -4.13 5.76
CA ARG A 51 -13.59 -5.11 6.85
C ARG A 51 -14.75 -6.10 6.97
N GLN A 52 -15.80 -5.96 6.16
CA GLN A 52 -16.86 -6.96 6.05
C GLN A 52 -16.34 -8.27 5.40
N PRO A 53 -16.86 -9.44 5.80
CA PRO A 53 -16.47 -10.73 5.20
C PRO A 53 -16.67 -10.77 3.68
N GLY A 54 -15.74 -11.41 2.97
CA GLY A 54 -15.77 -11.57 1.52
C GLY A 54 -15.19 -10.38 0.73
N LEU A 55 -14.67 -9.36 1.42
CA LEU A 55 -14.00 -8.19 0.81
C LEU A 55 -12.50 -8.13 1.13
N GLU A 56 -11.90 -9.23 1.60
CA GLU A 56 -10.53 -9.26 2.14
C GLU A 56 -9.50 -8.82 1.09
N ARG A 57 -9.66 -9.25 -0.17
CA ARG A 57 -8.78 -8.84 -1.27
C ARG A 57 -8.89 -7.35 -1.57
N ASP A 58 -10.11 -6.83 -1.59
CA ASP A 58 -10.36 -5.40 -1.84
C ASP A 58 -9.84 -4.55 -0.67
N LEU A 59 -10.00 -5.04 0.56
CA LEU A 59 -9.42 -4.45 1.76
C LEU A 59 -7.90 -4.36 1.62
N ALA A 60 -7.22 -5.46 1.26
CA ALA A 60 -5.76 -5.49 1.08
C ALA A 60 -5.28 -4.47 0.04
N GLY A 61 -6.00 -4.31 -1.07
CA GLY A 61 -5.67 -3.30 -2.08
C GLY A 61 -5.78 -1.87 -1.54
N THR A 62 -6.80 -1.62 -0.73
CA THR A 62 -7.02 -0.31 -0.09
C THR A 62 -5.96 -0.02 0.97
N LEU A 63 -5.64 -1.01 1.82
CA LEU A 63 -4.61 -0.91 2.83
C LEU A 63 -3.25 -0.64 2.20
N ASN A 64 -2.92 -1.32 1.09
CA ASN A 64 -1.68 -1.03 0.36
C ASN A 64 -1.65 0.43 -0.16
N ASN A 65 -2.76 0.96 -0.70
CA ASN A 65 -2.85 2.36 -1.12
C ASN A 65 -2.73 3.34 0.06
N LEU A 66 -3.37 3.03 1.19
CA LEU A 66 -3.29 3.80 2.41
C LEU A 66 -1.85 3.85 2.96
N GLY A 67 -1.14 2.72 2.93
CA GLY A 67 0.26 2.66 3.31
C GLY A 67 1.16 3.55 2.43
N VAL A 68 0.92 3.57 1.11
CA VAL A 68 1.63 4.48 0.19
C VAL A 68 1.33 5.95 0.52
N ALA A 69 0.07 6.30 0.85
CA ALA A 69 -0.29 7.66 1.19
C ALA A 69 0.41 8.14 2.48
N TYR A 70 0.42 7.33 3.54
CA TYR A 70 1.15 7.62 4.76
C TYR A 70 2.66 7.76 4.53
N ARG A 71 3.27 6.84 3.77
CA ARG A 71 4.70 6.95 3.43
C ARG A 71 5.00 8.24 2.67
N THR A 72 4.11 8.66 1.77
CA THR A 72 4.27 9.91 1.02
C THR A 72 4.18 11.12 1.95
N GLN A 73 3.26 11.13 2.93
CA GLN A 73 3.21 12.19 3.95
C GLN A 73 4.49 12.24 4.80
N ALA A 74 5.03 11.09 5.19
CA ALA A 74 6.29 11.03 5.91
C ALA A 74 7.44 11.66 5.12
N GLN A 75 7.50 11.41 3.81
CA GLN A 75 8.51 12.01 2.91
C GLN A 75 8.35 13.53 2.77
N LEU A 76 7.15 14.08 3.00
CA LEU A 76 6.90 15.52 3.09
C LEU A 76 7.20 16.11 4.48
N GLY A 77 7.75 15.32 5.41
CA GLY A 77 8.09 15.75 6.76
C GLY A 77 6.92 15.81 7.74
N LYS A 78 5.74 15.29 7.37
CA LYS A 78 4.58 15.21 8.27
C LYS A 78 4.68 13.97 9.13
N GLU A 79 4.97 14.18 10.43
CA GLU A 79 5.09 13.12 11.44
C GLU A 79 5.84 11.87 10.92
N PRO A 80 7.06 12.02 10.40
CA PRO A 80 7.65 11.02 9.50
C PRO A 80 7.77 9.64 10.13
N VAL A 81 8.12 9.54 11.41
CA VAL A 81 8.21 8.26 12.13
C VAL A 81 6.83 7.63 12.27
N ALA A 82 5.84 8.35 12.80
CA ALA A 82 4.49 7.84 13.04
C ALA A 82 3.79 7.43 11.73
N ASN A 83 3.94 8.23 10.68
CA ASN A 83 3.37 7.91 9.38
C ASN A 83 4.05 6.70 8.72
N LEU A 84 5.35 6.50 8.92
CA LEU A 84 5.99 5.26 8.49
C LEU A 84 5.52 4.04 9.29
N GLU A 85 5.29 4.16 10.59
CA GLU A 85 4.71 3.08 11.41
C GLU A 85 3.31 2.71 10.92
N ARG A 86 2.46 3.72 10.62
CA ARG A 86 1.15 3.50 9.98
C ARG A 86 1.28 2.83 8.61
N ALA A 87 2.23 3.25 7.78
CA ALA A 87 2.47 2.65 6.47
C ALA A 87 2.87 1.17 6.59
N ILE A 88 3.79 0.85 7.51
CA ILE A 88 4.25 -0.52 7.78
C ILE A 88 3.09 -1.40 8.27
N ALA A 89 2.26 -0.90 9.18
CA ALA A 89 1.09 -1.63 9.68
C ALA A 89 0.11 -1.99 8.54
N ASN A 90 -0.23 -1.01 7.70
CA ASN A 90 -1.13 -1.21 6.55
C ASN A 90 -0.56 -2.19 5.52
N HIS A 91 0.71 -2.06 5.16
CA HIS A 91 1.36 -2.99 4.22
C HIS A 91 1.48 -4.41 4.80
N THR A 92 1.72 -4.55 6.10
CA THR A 92 1.80 -5.86 6.77
C THR A 92 0.43 -6.56 6.78
N GLU A 93 -0.64 -5.81 7.07
CA GLU A 93 -2.01 -6.34 7.00
C GLU A 93 -2.37 -6.76 5.57
N ALA A 94 -2.10 -5.91 4.57
CA ALA A 94 -2.33 -6.25 3.16
C ALA A 94 -1.53 -7.49 2.71
N ALA A 95 -0.24 -7.57 3.09
CA ALA A 95 0.61 -8.72 2.75
C ALA A 95 0.09 -10.02 3.37
N THR A 96 -0.56 -9.97 4.53
CA THR A 96 -1.16 -11.15 5.17
C THR A 96 -2.25 -11.75 4.28
N THR A 97 -3.13 -10.92 3.72
CA THR A 97 -4.13 -11.38 2.74
C THR A 97 -3.49 -11.88 1.45
N TYR A 98 -2.50 -11.15 0.91
CA TYR A 98 -1.89 -11.50 -0.36
C TYR A 98 -0.99 -12.75 -0.33
N ARG A 99 -0.75 -13.34 0.84
CA ARG A 99 -0.13 -14.68 0.95
C ARG A 99 -1.04 -15.81 0.50
N GLN A 100 -2.32 -15.55 0.23
CA GLN A 100 -3.21 -16.53 -0.39
C GLN A 100 -2.76 -16.88 -1.82
N PRO A 101 -2.94 -18.14 -2.26
CA PRO A 101 -2.57 -18.55 -3.62
C PRO A 101 -3.23 -17.71 -4.71
N GLY A 102 -2.49 -17.40 -5.78
CA GLY A 102 -2.97 -16.62 -6.91
C GLY A 102 -2.88 -15.10 -6.73
N LEU A 103 -2.34 -14.61 -5.60
CA LEU A 103 -2.15 -13.20 -5.30
C LEU A 103 -0.66 -12.81 -5.22
N GLU A 104 0.22 -13.63 -5.78
CA GLU A 104 1.68 -13.51 -5.68
C GLU A 104 2.19 -12.16 -6.20
N ARG A 105 1.59 -11.65 -7.29
CA ARG A 105 1.93 -10.34 -7.86
C ARG A 105 1.61 -9.21 -6.89
N ASP A 106 0.43 -9.25 -6.26
CA ASP A 106 -0.02 -8.25 -5.30
C ASP A 106 0.83 -8.31 -4.01
N LEU A 107 1.20 -9.53 -3.58
CA LEU A 107 2.12 -9.76 -2.47
C LEU A 107 3.49 -9.14 -2.76
N ALA A 108 4.10 -9.42 -3.91
CA ALA A 108 5.41 -8.87 -4.27
C ALA A 108 5.41 -7.33 -4.36
N GLY A 109 4.31 -6.74 -4.86
CA GLY A 109 4.12 -5.29 -4.85
C GLY A 109 4.07 -4.72 -3.44
N THR A 110 3.30 -5.35 -2.56
CA THR A 110 3.12 -4.92 -1.17
C THR A 110 4.40 -5.09 -0.34
N LEU A 111 5.11 -6.21 -0.48
CA LEU A 111 6.40 -6.46 0.17
C LEU A 111 7.47 -5.47 -0.27
N ASN A 112 7.48 -5.06 -1.54
CA ASN A 112 8.36 -4.00 -2.01
C ASN A 112 8.06 -2.67 -1.29
N ASN A 113 6.78 -2.30 -1.17
CA ASN A 113 6.40 -1.07 -0.45
C ASN A 113 6.77 -1.14 1.03
N LEU A 114 6.58 -2.31 1.66
CA LEU A 114 6.97 -2.57 3.04
C LEU A 114 8.48 -2.42 3.24
N GLY A 115 9.30 -2.97 2.33
CA GLY A 115 10.75 -2.83 2.36
C GLY A 115 11.21 -1.38 2.22
N VAL A 116 10.57 -0.59 1.34
CA VAL A 116 10.84 0.86 1.22
C VAL A 116 10.49 1.60 2.51
N ALA A 117 9.38 1.25 3.17
CA ALA A 117 8.99 1.89 4.43
C ALA A 117 10.01 1.60 5.55
N TYR A 118 10.46 0.35 5.69
CA TYR A 118 11.51 -0.01 6.64
C TYR A 118 12.85 0.69 6.34
N LEU A 119 13.26 0.72 5.06
CA LEU A 119 14.46 1.44 4.64
C LEU A 119 14.39 2.94 5.02
N THR A 120 13.22 3.56 4.80
CA THR A 120 13.01 4.97 5.16
C THR A 120 13.08 5.18 6.68
N GLN A 121 12.52 4.28 7.50
CA GLN A 121 12.66 4.37 8.96
C GLN A 121 14.11 4.24 9.42
N ALA A 122 14.87 3.32 8.81
CA ALA A 122 16.29 3.17 9.12
C ALA A 122 17.09 4.43 8.79
N GLN A 123 16.81 5.07 7.66
CA GLN A 123 17.42 6.34 7.25
C GLN A 123 17.10 7.50 8.22
N LEU A 124 15.97 7.43 8.92
CA LEU A 124 15.59 8.37 9.98
C LEU A 124 16.18 8.00 11.36
N GLY A 125 17.01 6.95 11.45
CA GLY A 125 17.65 6.53 12.69
C GLY A 125 16.76 5.71 13.63
N LYS A 126 15.56 5.29 13.19
CA LYS A 126 14.68 4.41 13.98
C LYS A 126 15.14 2.96 13.79
N GLU A 127 15.73 2.38 14.85
CA GLU A 127 16.21 0.98 14.86
C GLU A 127 16.96 0.59 13.57
N PRO A 128 18.00 1.33 13.15
CA PRO A 128 18.49 1.29 11.78
C PRO A 128 18.94 -0.10 11.33
N VAL A 129 19.62 -0.86 12.19
CA VAL A 129 20.06 -2.23 11.88
C VAL A 129 18.86 -3.15 11.67
N ALA A 130 17.94 -3.21 12.63
CA ALA A 130 16.77 -4.09 12.55
C ALA A 130 15.85 -3.74 11.38
N ASN A 131 15.66 -2.45 11.08
CA ASN A 131 14.85 -2.03 9.95
C ASN A 131 15.54 -2.28 8.60
N LEU A 132 16.87 -2.21 8.52
CA LEU A 132 17.60 -2.64 7.32
C LEU A 132 17.46 -4.16 7.09
N GLU A 133 17.57 -4.97 8.15
CA GLU A 133 17.34 -6.42 8.06
C GLU A 133 15.93 -6.75 7.57
N ARG A 134 14.90 -6.08 8.11
CA ARG A 134 13.51 -6.21 7.66
C ARG A 134 13.32 -5.77 6.20
N ALA A 135 13.97 -4.68 5.79
CA ALA A 135 13.93 -4.22 4.40
C ALA A 135 14.56 -5.26 3.45
N ILE A 136 15.73 -5.79 3.79
CA ILE A 136 16.40 -6.83 3.01
C ILE A 136 15.53 -8.09 2.90
N ALA A 137 14.95 -8.54 4.01
CA ALA A 137 14.08 -9.72 4.02
C ALA A 137 12.87 -9.54 3.08
N THR A 138 12.16 -8.41 3.20
CA THR A 138 10.96 -8.13 2.39
C THR A 138 11.28 -7.92 0.91
N PHE A 139 12.39 -7.27 0.57
CA PHE A 139 12.84 -7.17 -0.82
C PHE A 139 13.27 -8.51 -1.41
N THR A 140 13.93 -9.36 -0.60
CA THR A 140 14.35 -10.70 -1.02
C THR A 140 13.15 -11.59 -1.31
N GLU A 141 12.14 -11.58 -0.43
CA GLU A 141 10.87 -12.30 -0.63
C GLU A 141 10.17 -11.79 -1.90
N ALA A 142 10.03 -10.47 -2.06
CA ALA A 142 9.39 -9.87 -3.24
C ALA A 142 10.12 -10.21 -4.56
N THR A 143 11.45 -10.26 -4.54
CA THR A 143 12.26 -10.62 -5.71
C THR A 143 12.14 -12.10 -6.04
N THR A 144 12.11 -12.95 -5.00
CA THR A 144 11.92 -14.39 -5.15
C THR A 144 10.57 -14.69 -5.81
N ILE A 145 9.51 -14.02 -5.36
CA ILE A 145 8.18 -14.15 -5.96
C ILE A 145 8.18 -13.72 -7.43
N ARG A 146 8.77 -12.55 -7.75
CA ARG A 146 8.80 -12.06 -9.15
C ARG A 146 9.57 -12.96 -10.12
N ARG A 147 10.52 -13.74 -9.61
CA ARG A 147 11.31 -14.73 -10.39
C ARG A 147 10.61 -16.08 -10.55
N GLN A 148 9.39 -16.24 -10.02
CA GLN A 148 8.66 -17.48 -10.25
C GLN A 148 8.25 -17.60 -11.73
N PRO A 149 8.47 -18.77 -12.36
CA PRO A 149 8.05 -19.01 -13.74
C PRO A 149 6.56 -18.74 -13.91
N GLY A 150 6.21 -17.76 -14.74
CA GLY A 150 4.83 -17.28 -14.92
C GLY A 150 4.67 -15.78 -14.68
N LEU A 151 5.40 -15.20 -13.72
CA LEU A 151 5.46 -13.74 -13.50
C LEU A 151 6.58 -13.08 -14.30
N GLU A 152 7.64 -13.82 -14.63
CA GLU A 152 8.77 -13.31 -15.43
C GLU A 152 8.38 -12.91 -16.87
N ARG A 153 7.36 -13.57 -17.45
CA ARG A 153 6.87 -13.25 -18.81
C ARG A 153 6.24 -11.85 -18.88
N ASP A 154 5.59 -11.40 -17.81
CA ASP A 154 5.03 -10.04 -17.73
C ASP A 154 6.12 -8.96 -17.58
N LEU A 155 7.25 -9.31 -16.95
CA LEU A 155 8.39 -8.40 -16.81
C LEU A 155 9.10 -8.16 -18.15
N ALA A 156 9.19 -9.18 -19.00
CA ALA A 156 9.78 -9.08 -20.34
C ALA A 156 8.96 -8.20 -21.31
N VAL A 157 7.63 -8.14 -21.15
CA VAL A 157 6.77 -7.25 -21.97
C VAL A 157 6.90 -5.79 -21.56
N THR A 158 7.22 -5.51 -20.29
CA THR A 158 7.39 -4.14 -19.79
C THR A 158 8.79 -3.56 -20.06
N LEU A 159 9.82 -4.40 -20.18
CA LEU A 159 11.19 -3.97 -20.49
C LEU A 159 11.51 -3.84 -21.99
N ASN A 160 10.64 -4.30 -22.89
CA ASN A 160 10.81 -4.15 -24.34
C ASN A 160 10.23 -2.84 -24.92
N ASN A 161 9.79 -1.91 -24.06
CA ASN A 161 9.25 -0.60 -24.45
C ASN A 161 10.04 0.58 -23.84
N LEU A 162 11.35 0.42 -23.64
CA LEU A 162 12.28 1.53 -23.33
C LEU A 162 13.31 1.68 -24.45
#